data_AF-A0A2E6KNK5-F1
#
_entry.id   AF-A0A2E6KNK5-F1
#
_cell.length_a   1.000
_cell.length_b   1.000
_cell.length_c   1.000
_cell.angle_alpha   90.00
_cell.angle_beta   90.00
_cell.angle_gamma   90.00
#
_symmetry.space_group_name_H-M   'P 1'
#
loop_
_entity.id
_entity.type
_entity.pdbx_description
1 polymer ?
#
loop_
_entity_poly.entity_id
_entity_poly.type
_entity_poly.pdbx_seq_one_letter_code
_entity_poly.pdbx_strand_id
1 'polypeptide(L)' 'MALQKTQDSLIGDLFKILLAVILPPLGVFFEVGLTKHFWLNILFTLFGFLPGIIHAVYIISTR' A
#
# COMPACT_ATOMS: atom_id res chain seq x y z
N MET A 1 -32.05 3.36 19.00
CA MET A 1 -30.91 2.41 18.94
C MET A 1 -30.64 1.99 17.48
N ALA A 2 -30.47 2.95 16.56
CA ALA A 2 -30.22 2.68 15.12
C ALA A 2 -29.25 3.70 14.49
N LEU A 3 -28.70 4.62 15.29
CA LEU A 3 -27.88 5.76 14.85
C LEU A 3 -26.39 5.60 15.17
N GLN A 4 -25.98 4.46 15.75
CA GLN A 4 -24.56 4.17 16.05
C GLN A 4 -23.86 3.50 14.85
N LYS A 5 -24.55 2.57 14.16
CA LYS A 5 -23.95 1.65 13.17
C LYS A 5 -23.32 2.32 11.94
N THR A 6 -23.69 3.56 11.60
CA THR A 6 -23.14 4.28 10.44
C THR A 6 -21.81 4.97 10.74
N GLN A 7 -21.62 5.49 11.96
CA GLN A 7 -20.37 6.17 12.33
C GLN A 7 -19.20 5.19 12.46
N ASP A 8 -19.49 3.97 12.94
CA ASP A 8 -18.48 2.93 13.14
C ASP A 8 -17.85 2.45 11.81
N SER A 9 -18.61 2.48 10.71
CA SER A 9 -18.09 2.12 9.38
C SER A 9 -17.17 3.20 8.80
N LEU A 10 -17.56 4.48 8.88
CA LEU A 10 -16.75 5.58 8.31
C LEU A 10 -15.39 5.73 8.98
N ILE A 11 -15.33 5.55 10.30
CA ILE A 11 -14.08 5.61 11.06
C ILE A 11 -13.18 4.42 10.71
N GLY A 12 -13.77 3.22 10.57
CA GLY A 12 -13.05 2.02 10.14
C GLY A 12 -12.48 2.14 8.72
N ASP A 13 -13.27 2.66 7.79
CA ASP A 13 -12.87 2.86 6.40
C ASP A 13 -11.76 3.91 6.26
N LEU A 14 -11.87 5.04 6.97
CA LEU A 14 -10.82 6.08 7.01
C LEU A 14 -9.51 5.56 7.60
N PHE A 15 -9.59 4.75 8.65
CA PHE A 15 -8.39 4.16 9.29
C PHE A 15 -7.71 3.16 8.35
N LYS A 16 -8.48 2.35 7.60
CA LYS A 16 -7.96 1.45 6.57
C LYS A 16 -7.28 2.20 5.42
N ILE A 17 -7.86 3.32 4.97
CA ILE A 17 -7.27 4.19 3.94
C ILE A 17 -5.95 4.81 4.43
N LEU A 18 -5.91 5.31 5.67
CA LEU A 18 -4.70 5.89 6.25
C LEU A 18 -3.57 4.86 6.39
N LEU A 19 -3.90 3.65 6.84
CA LEU A 19 -2.96 2.51 6.91
C LEU A 19 -2.51 2.06 5.51
N ALA A 20 -3.37 2.11 4.51
CA ALA A 20 -3.04 1.80 3.11
C ALA A 20 -2.06 2.81 2.50
N VAL A 21 -2.11 4.08 2.92
CA VAL A 21 -1.19 5.11 2.42
C VAL A 21 0.20 4.98 3.04
N ILE A 22 0.30 4.61 4.33
CA ILE A 22 1.59 4.47 5.04
C ILE A 22 2.24 3.10 4.79
N LEU A 23 1.45 2.03 4.71
CA LEU A 23 1.88 0.70 4.27
C LEU A 23 0.96 0.23 3.10
N PRO A 24 1.29 0.60 1.85
CA PRO A 24 0.57 0.13 0.66
C PRO A 24 0.28 -1.38 0.60
N PRO A 25 1.19 -2.28 1.05
CA PRO A 25 0.88 -3.71 1.05
C PRO A 25 -0.18 -4.10 2.10
N LEU A 26 -0.27 -3.46 3.26
CA LEU A 26 -1.23 -3.85 4.30
C LEU A 26 -2.68 -3.45 3.95
N GLY A 27 -2.86 -2.29 3.31
CA GLY A 27 -4.18 -1.86 2.83
C GLY A 27 -4.74 -2.77 1.76
N VAL A 28 -3.90 -3.14 0.78
CA VAL A 28 -4.27 -4.07 -0.29
C VAL A 28 -4.48 -5.49 0.26
N PHE A 29 -3.68 -5.93 1.24
CA PHE A 29 -3.86 -7.24 1.89
C PHE A 29 -5.22 -7.41 2.55
N PHE A 30 -5.75 -6.37 3.20
CA PHE A 30 -7.08 -6.40 3.83
C PHE A 30 -8.25 -6.26 2.84
N GLU A 31 -8.03 -5.71 1.65
CA GLU A 31 -9.08 -5.44 0.67
C GLU A 31 -9.22 -6.56 -0.38
N VAL A 32 -8.12 -7.14 -0.87
CA VAL A 32 -8.14 -8.20 -1.90
C VAL A 32 -7.77 -9.61 -1.37
N GLY A 33 -7.36 -9.71 -0.10
CA GLY A 33 -6.87 -10.94 0.52
C GLY A 33 -5.54 -11.46 -0.07
N LEU A 34 -5.23 -12.74 0.15
CA LEU A 34 -4.07 -13.46 -0.40
C LEU A 34 -4.26 -13.88 -1.88
N THR A 35 -4.81 -12.98 -2.70
CA THR A 35 -5.06 -13.25 -4.12
C THR A 35 -3.83 -12.88 -4.96
N LYS A 36 -3.69 -13.46 -6.17
CA LYS A 36 -2.62 -13.16 -7.14
C LYS A 36 -2.39 -11.66 -7.38
N HIS A 37 -3.43 -10.83 -7.24
CA HIS A 37 -3.35 -9.37 -7.33
C HIS A 37 -2.50 -8.73 -6.21
N PHE A 38 -2.51 -9.26 -4.99
CA PHE A 38 -1.67 -8.79 -3.87
C PHE A 38 -0.18 -9.05 -4.16
N TRP A 39 0.15 -10.24 -4.65
CA TRP A 39 1.53 -10.59 -5.04
C TRP A 39 2.03 -9.74 -6.21
N LEU A 40 1.18 -9.46 -7.20
CA LEU A 40 1.50 -8.57 -8.32
C LEU A 40 1.78 -7.14 -7.85
N ASN A 41 0.99 -6.61 -6.90
CA ASN A 41 1.18 -5.27 -6.37
C ASN A 41 2.49 -5.14 -5.55
N ILE A 42 2.84 -6.15 -4.76
CA ILE A 42 4.14 -6.22 -4.07
C ILE A 42 5.29 -6.27 -5.07
N LEU A 43 5.17 -7.11 -6.11
CA LEU A 43 6.19 -7.21 -7.15
C LEU A 43 6.38 -5.87 -7.87
N PHE A 44 5.29 -5.16 -8.21
CA PHE A 44 5.35 -3.84 -8.84
C PHE A 44 5.96 -2.77 -7.93
N THR A 45 5.66 -2.83 -6.62
CA THR A 45 6.27 -1.92 -5.62
C THR A 45 7.78 -2.16 -5.53
N LEU A 46 8.21 -3.42 -5.53
CA LEU A 46 9.63 -3.78 -5.51
C LEU A 46 10.32 -3.41 -6.84
N PHE A 47 9.65 -3.66 -7.96
CA PHE A 47 10.16 -3.38 -9.31
C PHE A 47 10.17 -1.89 -9.67
N GLY A 48 9.41 -1.04 -8.98
CA GLY A 48 9.53 0.42 -9.08
C GLY A 48 10.63 0.99 -8.17
N PHE A 49 10.93 0.31 -7.06
CA PHE A 49 11.96 0.71 -6.11
C PHE A 49 13.38 0.34 -6.57
N LEU A 50 13.56 -0.88 -7.10
CA LEU A 50 14.81 -1.37 -7.68
C LEU A 50 15.43 -0.43 -8.74
N PRO A 51 14.73 0.01 -9.79
CA PRO A 51 15.27 0.94 -10.78
C PRO A 51 15.57 2.31 -10.16
N GLY A 52 14.79 2.76 -9.16
CA GLY A 52 15.08 3.98 -8.41
C GLY A 52 16.42 3.91 -7.66
N ILE A 53 16.69 2.79 -6.99
CA ILE A 53 17.99 2.55 -6.33
C ILE A 53 19.12 2.48 -7.35
N ILE A 54 18.97 1.69 -8.41
CA ILE A 54 20.01 1.55 -9.44
C ILE A 54 20.32 2.91 -10.09
N HIS A 55 19.29 3.70 -10.37
CA HIS A 55 19.44 5.04 -10.92
C HIS A 55 20.16 5.98 -9.95
N ALA A 56 19.81 5.96 -8.66
CA ALA A 56 20.49 6.76 -7.65
C ALA A 56 21.98 6.37 -7.53
N VAL A 57 22.28 5.07 -7.49
CA VAL A 57 23.66 4.56 -7.44
C VAL A 57 24.45 4.94 -8.70
N TYR A 58 23.84 4.85 -9.88
CA TYR A 58 24.47 5.28 -11.14
C TYR A 58 24.82 6.78 -11.12
N ILE A 59 23.90 7.63 -10.69
CA ILE A 59 24.12 9.08 -10.58
C ILE A 59 25.24 9.40 -9.58
N ILE A 60 25.31 8.69 -8.46
CA ILE A 60 26.36 8.89 -7.44
C ILE A 60 27.71 8.38 -7.96
N SER A 61 27.75 7.23 -8.62
CA SER A 61 28.99 6.63 -9.10
C SER A 61 29.56 7.30 -10.36
N THR A 62 28.74 8.07 -11.09
CA THR A 62 29.14 8.81 -12.29
C THR A 62 29.50 10.29 -11.99
N ARG A 63 29.40 10.70 -10.73
CA ARG A 63 29.95 11.96 -10.21
C ARG A 63 31.41 11.76 -9.85
#